data_AF-A0A3M9ZD15-F1
#
_entry.id   AF-A0A3M9ZD15-F1
#
_cell.length_a   1.000
_cell.length_b   1.000
_cell.length_c   1.000
_cell.angle_alpha   90.00
_cell.angle_beta   90.00
_cell.angle_gamma   90.00
#
_symmetry.space_group_name_H-M   'P 1'
#
loop_
_entity.id
_entity.type
_entity.pdbx_description
1 polymer ?
#
loop_
_entity_poly.entity_id
_entity_poly.type
_entity_poly.pdbx_seq_one_letter_code
_entity_poly.pdbx_strand_id
1 'polypeptide(L)' 'MAIWLLLILLWEDIKPMTDLNRGIMEFKGADSLPVVALSGILILGAIAFLIVWALQSAYAVG' A
#
# COMPACT_ATOMS: atom_id res chain seq x y z
N MET A 1 -25.92 -1.29 -4.45
CA MET A 1 -25.75 -1.94 -5.78
C MET A 1 -24.50 -1.44 -6.49
N ALA A 2 -24.32 -0.13 -6.68
CA ALA A 2 -23.11 0.43 -7.32
C ALA A 2 -21.79 0.14 -6.56
N ILE A 3 -21.78 0.27 -5.23
CA ILE A 3 -20.59 -0.02 -4.40
C ILE A 3 -20.16 -1.49 -4.46
N TRP A 4 -21.12 -2.41 -4.58
CA TRP A 4 -20.86 -3.85 -4.63
C TRP A 4 -20.24 -4.26 -5.98
N LEU A 5 -20.71 -3.64 -7.06
CA LEU A 5 -20.11 -3.74 -8.40
C LEU A 5 -18.70 -3.15 -8.42
N LEU A 6 -18.46 -2.04 -7.73
CA LEU A 6 -17.14 -1.41 -7.65
C LEU A 6 -16.15 -2.28 -6.85
N LEU A 7 -16.63 -2.97 -5.82
CA LEU A 7 -15.85 -3.94 -5.04
C LEU A 7 -15.51 -5.21 -5.84
N ILE A 8 -16.42 -5.67 -6.69
CA ILE A 8 -16.18 -6.81 -7.60
C ILE A 8 -15.18 -6.45 -8.70
N LEU A 9 -15.32 -5.26 -9.30
CA LEU A 9 -14.38 -4.78 -10.32
C LEU A 9 -12.98 -4.56 -9.74
N LEU A 10 -12.87 -4.13 -8.47
CA LEU A 10 -11.60 -4.06 -7.75
C LEU A 10 -10.99 -5.45 -7.48
N TRP A 11 -11.82 -6.48 -7.37
CA TRP A 11 -11.39 -7.86 -7.06
C TRP A 11 -10.92 -8.63 -8.30
N GLU A 12 -11.42 -8.31 -9.50
CA GLU A 12 -11.02 -8.99 -10.74
C GLU A 12 -9.61 -8.62 -11.23
N ASP A 13 -9.08 -7.45 -10.87
CA ASP A 13 -7.82 -6.92 -11.44
C ASP A 13 -6.54 -7.34 -10.69
N ILE A 14 -6.64 -8.27 -9.73
CA ILE A 14 -5.47 -8.80 -9.02
C ILE A 14 -4.82 -9.88 -9.88
N LYS A 15 -4.13 -9.48 -10.96
CA LYS A 15 -3.15 -10.37 -11.59
C LYS A 15 -1.95 -10.51 -10.65
N PRO A 16 -1.50 -11.74 -10.31
CA PRO A 16 -0.28 -11.91 -9.55
C PRO A 16 0.91 -11.34 -10.33
N MET A 17 1.75 -10.55 -9.66
CA MET A 17 2.98 -10.00 -10.23
C MET A 17 4.03 -11.12 -10.33
N THR A 18 3.92 -11.96 -11.34
CA THR A 18 4.75 -13.18 -11.44
C THR A 18 6.23 -12.90 -11.74
N ASP A 19 6.57 -11.69 -12.23
CA ASP A 19 7.94 -11.34 -12.63
C ASP A 19 8.85 -11.00 -11.44
N LEU A 20 8.29 -10.44 -10.36
CA LEU A 20 9.03 -10.12 -9.13
C LEU A 20 9.37 -11.37 -8.31
N ASN A 21 8.59 -12.44 -8.45
CA ASN A 21 8.85 -13.75 -7.84
C ASN A 21 9.88 -14.55 -8.65
N ARG A 22 11.08 -13.99 -8.83
CA ARG A 22 12.18 -14.68 -9.50
C ARG A 22 13.51 -14.43 -8.80
N GLY A 23 14.35 -15.45 -8.76
CA GLY A 23 15.72 -15.34 -8.24
C GLY A 23 15.73 -15.03 -6.74
N ILE A 24 16.53 -14.04 -6.32
CA ILE A 24 16.75 -13.72 -4.91
C ILE A 24 15.62 -12.90 -4.25
N MET A 25 14.65 -12.41 -5.03
CA MET A 25 13.51 -11.63 -4.53
C MET A 25 12.23 -12.47 -4.36
N GLU A 26 12.35 -13.81 -4.40
CA GLU A 26 11.24 -14.73 -4.15
C GLU A 26 10.91 -14.76 -2.65
N PHE A 27 9.95 -13.93 -2.24
CA PHE A 27 9.44 -13.91 -0.87
C PHE A 27 8.07 -14.57 -0.83
N LYS A 28 8.01 -15.73 -0.18
CA LYS A 28 6.77 -16.50 -0.05
C LYS A 28 5.66 -15.65 0.61
N GLY A 29 4.60 -15.38 -0.15
CA GLY A 29 3.42 -14.66 0.32
C GLY A 29 3.53 -13.12 0.33
N ALA A 30 4.66 -12.56 -0.13
CA ALA A 30 4.83 -11.10 -0.21
C ALA A 30 3.85 -10.44 -1.19
N ASP A 31 3.51 -11.12 -2.29
CA ASP A 31 2.59 -10.61 -3.30
C ASP A 31 1.11 -10.89 -3.00
N SER A 32 0.80 -11.38 -1.79
CA SER A 32 -0.59 -11.59 -1.39
C SER A 32 -1.27 -10.24 -1.15
N LEU A 33 -2.51 -10.09 -1.66
CA LEU A 33 -3.33 -8.89 -1.48
C LEU A 33 -3.32 -8.33 -0.03
N PRO A 34 -3.51 -9.15 1.03
CA PRO A 34 -3.49 -8.63 2.39
C PRO A 34 -2.13 -8.07 2.81
N VAL A 35 -1.01 -8.66 2.35
CA VAL A 35 0.34 -8.22 2.71
C VAL A 35 0.69 -6.91 2.00
N VAL A 36 0.34 -6.78 0.71
CA VAL A 36 0.53 -5.55 -0.07
C VAL A 36 -0.32 -4.40 0.48
N ALA A 37 -1.58 -4.67 0.84
CA ALA A 37 -2.44 -3.65 1.42
C ALA A 37 -1.90 -3.14 2.77
N LEU A 38 -1.43 -4.05 3.63
CA LEU A 38 -0.89 -3.69 4.93
C LEU A 38 0.43 -2.90 4.81
N SER A 39 1.33 -3.34 3.93
CA SER A 39 2.60 -2.63 3.69
C SER A 39 2.38 -1.25 3.07
N GLY A 40 1.43 -1.12 2.16
CA GLY A 40 1.02 0.16 1.58
C GLY A 40 0.50 1.14 2.62
N ILE A 41 -0.38 0.70 3.52
CA ILE A 41 -0.89 1.54 4.63
C ILE A 41 0.26 2.00 5.53
N LEU A 42 1.20 1.12 5.85
CA LEU A 42 2.32 1.43 6.73
C LEU A 42 3.23 2.49 6.10
N ILE A 43 3.62 2.31 4.83
CA ILE A 43 4.52 3.22 4.11
C ILE A 43 3.84 4.58 3.90
N LEU A 44 2.61 4.61 3.40
CA LEU A 44 1.88 5.86 3.17
C LEU A 44 1.56 6.58 4.48
N GLY A 45 1.21 5.84 5.54
CA GLY A 45 0.99 6.40 6.87
C GLY A 45 2.24 7.03 7.44
N ALA A 46 3.41 6.39 7.28
CA ALA A 46 4.69 6.95 7.71
C ALA A 46 5.03 8.24 6.95
N ILE A 47 4.86 8.25 5.62
CA ILE A 47 5.10 9.45 4.80
C ILE A 47 4.17 10.59 5.22
N ALA A 48 2.87 10.32 5.37
CA ALA A 48 1.90 11.33 5.78
C ALA A 48 2.23 11.89 7.18
N PHE A 49 2.59 11.02 8.12
CA PHE A 49 3.03 11.43 9.45
C PHE A 49 4.24 12.34 9.39
N LEU A 50 5.28 11.99 8.63
CA LEU A 50 6.49 12.79 8.48
C LEU A 50 6.20 14.15 7.84
N ILE A 51 5.30 14.22 6.86
CA ILE A 51 4.90 15.50 6.24
C ILE A 51 4.22 16.39 7.27
N VAL A 52 3.23 15.87 8.01
CA VAL A 52 2.51 16.64 9.03
C VAL A 52 3.47 17.11 10.12
N TRP A 53 4.35 16.23 10.58
CA TRP A 53 5.34 16.54 11.58
C TRP A 53 6.33 17.61 11.10
N ALA A 54 6.79 17.53 9.85
CA ALA A 54 7.68 18.52 9.27
C ALA A 54 7.03 19.90 9.17
N LEU A 55 5.76 19.98 8.74
CA LEU A 55 5.02 21.24 8.67
C LEU A 55 4.83 21.86 10.07
N GLN A 56 4.46 21.06 11.07
CA GLN A 56 4.32 21.54 12.44
C GLN A 56 5.66 22.01 13.01
N SER A 57 6.72 21.23 12.81
CA SER A 57 8.06 21.56 13.31
C SER A 57 8.61 22.84 12.66
N ALA A 58 8.34 23.05 11.37
CA ALA A 58 8.83 24.20 10.63
C ALA A 58 8.04 25.49 10.89
N TYR A 59 6.72 25.39 11.09
CA TYR A 59 5.84 26.57 11.08
C TYR A 59 4.97 26.75 12.34
N ALA A 60 4.75 25.71 13.14
CA ALA A 60 3.83 25.75 14.28
C ALA A 60 4.54 25.77 15.65
N VAL A 61 5.83 25.41 15.71
CA VAL A 61 6.66 25.45 16.92
C VAL A 61 7.48 26.75 17.03
N GLY A 62 7.34 27.66 16.04
CA GLY A 62 7.94 29.00 16.03
C GLY A 62 7.08 30.05 16.74
#